data_AF-A0A496UHF1-F1
#
_entry.id   AF-A0A496UHF1-F1
#
_cell.length_a   1.000
_cell.length_b   1.000
_cell.length_c   1.000
_cell.angle_alpha   90.00
_cell.angle_beta   90.00
_cell.angle_gamma   90.00
#
_symmetry.space_group_name_H-M   'P 1'
#
loop_
_entity.id
_entity.type
_entity.pdbx_description
1 polymer ?
#
loop_
_entity_poly.entity_id
_entity_poly.type
_entity_poly.pdbx_seq_one_letter_code
_entity_poly.pdbx_strand_id
1 'polypeptide(L)'
;MIIVFILLFLLILEEILHRLNRGPSFMNVDLASDSVEQVERKGSGSTTKLLALIRILQLLVFALLFSFIAALSGIKVIQTPPGQLAGLVLLIQVTRILNRKVINHWAVLGAAVILQVLLLVLLLISGITPDNSIAAAAHEAGPIVSLMSFIVLFLLSSTMSFAVTFYLRLLSREGSGFYYFMPSLAYSEYWIRRLTRIAAKSAIVTLLVFVFLIINYRYPAGTAILQIVLVFLLLTAISLFRSRLKLYHPAAVFLVIAAWVFNIVWLLADIPSLISG
;
A
#
# COMPACT_ATOMS: atom_id res chain seq x y z
N MET A 1 -7.55 12.76 15.10
CA MET A 1 -8.77 12.68 14.24
C MET A 1 -8.84 13.82 13.23
N ILE A 2 -8.74 15.11 13.63
CA ILE A 2 -8.79 16.26 12.71
C ILE A 2 -7.76 16.15 11.55
N ILE A 3 -6.53 15.72 11.84
CA ILE A 3 -5.47 15.52 10.83
C ILE A 3 -5.89 14.50 9.76
N VAL A 4 -6.57 13.42 10.14
CA VAL A 4 -7.05 12.40 9.20
C VAL A 4 -8.14 12.97 8.28
N PHE A 5 -9.08 13.76 8.82
CA PHE A 5 -10.09 14.42 8.00
C PHE A 5 -9.50 15.43 7.02
N ILE A 6 -8.48 16.20 7.45
CA ILE A 6 -7.74 17.10 6.56
C ILE A 6 -7.07 16.30 5.44
N LEU A 7 -6.45 15.16 5.74
CA LEU A 7 -5.84 14.30 4.73
C LEU A 7 -6.85 13.73 3.74
N LEU A 8 -8.00 13.26 4.23
CA LEU A 8 -9.09 12.80 3.36
C LEU A 8 -9.58 13.92 2.43
N PHE A 9 -9.79 15.12 2.98
CA PHE A 9 -10.16 16.29 2.20
C PHE A 9 -9.11 16.64 1.14
N LEU A 10 -7.83 16.68 1.51
CA LEU A 10 -6.75 16.99 0.57
C LEU A 10 -6.60 15.93 -0.52
N LEU A 11 -6.80 14.65 -0.21
CA LEU A 11 -6.77 13.57 -1.20
C LEU A 11 -7.92 13.70 -2.21
N ILE A 12 -9.12 13.99 -1.72
CA ILE A 12 -10.30 14.24 -2.57
C ILE A 12 -10.08 15.48 -3.44
N LEU A 13 -9.58 16.57 -2.84
CA LEU A 13 -9.33 17.83 -3.53
C LEU A 13 -8.29 17.67 -4.64
N GLU A 14 -7.20 16.92 -4.40
CA GLU A 14 -6.21 16.62 -5.43
C GLU A 14 -6.84 15.84 -6.59
N GLU A 15 -7.64 14.82 -6.31
CA GLU A 15 -8.29 14.01 -7.34
C GLU A 15 -9.28 14.86 -8.17
N ILE A 16 -10.04 15.75 -7.54
CA ILE A 16 -10.96 16.68 -8.22
C ILE A 16 -10.19 17.65 -9.13
N LEU A 17 -9.16 18.32 -8.59
CA LEU A 17 -8.35 19.27 -9.35
C LEU A 17 -7.60 18.60 -10.49
N HIS A 18 -7.18 17.35 -10.29
CA HIS A 18 -6.59 16.55 -11.37
C HIS A 18 -7.59 16.23 -12.47
N ARG A 19 -8.84 15.91 -12.14
CA ARG A 19 -9.90 15.69 -13.14
C ARG A 19 -10.25 16.96 -13.90
N LEU A 20 -10.29 18.11 -13.22
CA LEU A 20 -10.54 19.41 -13.83
C LEU A 20 -9.41 19.82 -14.80
N ASN A 21 -8.15 19.52 -14.45
CA ASN A 21 -7.00 19.81 -15.32
C ASN A 21 -6.93 18.90 -16.57
N ARG A 22 -7.75 17.85 -16.64
CA ARG A 22 -7.78 16.89 -17.76
C ARG A 22 -8.59 17.40 -18.96
N GLY A 23 -9.34 18.50 -18.81
CA GLY A 23 -10.26 18.99 -19.84
C GLY A 23 -11.46 18.03 -20.08
N PRO A 24 -12.48 18.45 -20.85
CA PRO A 24 -13.63 17.61 -21.14
C PRO A 24 -13.21 16.41 -22.01
N SER A 25 -13.01 15.27 -21.36
CA SER A 25 -12.65 13.96 -21.91
C SER A 25 -13.74 13.32 -22.79
N PHE A 26 -14.51 14.11 -23.53
CA PHE A 26 -15.57 13.63 -24.44
C PHE A 26 -15.27 13.83 -25.92
N MET A 27 -14.21 14.55 -26.28
CA MET A 27 -13.78 14.69 -27.67
C MET A 27 -12.39 14.09 -27.87
N ASN A 28 -12.34 13.05 -28.71
CA ASN A 28 -11.18 12.29 -29.17
C ASN A 28 -10.67 11.21 -28.22
N VAL A 29 -11.25 10.03 -28.43
CA VAL A 29 -10.89 8.73 -27.86
C VAL A 29 -9.49 8.34 -28.31
N ASP A 30 -8.49 8.75 -27.53
CA ASP A 30 -7.20 8.07 -27.47
C ASP A 30 -6.74 7.99 -25.99
N LEU A 31 -7.66 7.53 -25.15
CA LEU A 31 -7.50 7.37 -23.70
C LEU A 31 -6.37 6.41 -23.29
N ALA A 32 -5.80 5.70 -24.25
CA ALA A 32 -4.67 4.78 -24.07
C ALA A 32 -3.30 5.47 -24.15
N SER A 33 -3.21 6.70 -24.69
CA SER A 33 -1.93 7.35 -24.99
C SER A 33 -1.60 8.56 -24.10
N ASP A 34 -2.57 9.17 -23.42
CA ASP A 34 -2.31 10.33 -22.56
C ASP A 34 -1.68 9.92 -21.22
N SER A 35 -0.36 9.93 -21.21
CA SER A 35 0.46 9.76 -20.03
C SER A 35 0.26 10.91 -19.02
N VAL A 36 0.30 10.62 -17.72
CA VAL A 36 0.23 11.59 -16.59
C VAL A 36 1.13 12.80 -16.83
N GLU A 37 2.35 12.56 -17.32
CA GLU A 37 3.33 13.61 -17.60
C GLU A 37 2.95 14.51 -18.80
N GLN A 38 2.32 13.97 -19.85
CA GLN A 38 1.84 14.76 -20.98
C GLN A 38 0.66 15.66 -20.61
N VAL A 39 -0.26 15.18 -19.76
CA VAL A 39 -1.38 15.99 -19.25
C VAL A 39 -0.87 17.10 -18.31
N GLU A 40 0.12 16.81 -17.47
CA GLU A 40 0.75 17.83 -16.61
C GLU A 40 1.52 18.89 -17.42
N ARG A 41 2.10 18.53 -18.57
CA ARG A 41 2.75 19.50 -19.48
C ARG A 41 1.75 20.30 -20.34
N LYS A 42 0.60 19.71 -20.71
CA LYS A 42 -0.47 20.37 -21.47
C LYS A 42 -1.35 21.29 -20.59
N GLY A 43 -1.42 21.03 -19.30
CA GLY A 43 -2.20 21.83 -18.34
C GLY A 43 -1.65 23.25 -18.17
N SER A 44 -2.55 24.22 -18.05
CA SER A 44 -2.22 25.63 -17.75
C SER A 44 -1.26 25.75 -16.56
N GLY A 45 -0.21 26.57 -16.68
CA GLY A 45 0.85 26.70 -15.67
C GLY A 45 0.40 27.10 -14.26
N SER A 46 -0.86 27.53 -14.08
CA SER A 46 -1.44 27.85 -12.77
C SER A 46 -1.97 26.60 -12.03
N THR A 47 -2.68 25.70 -12.73
CA THR A 47 -3.26 24.49 -12.14
C THR A 47 -2.18 23.47 -11.77
N THR A 48 -1.10 23.41 -12.55
CA THR A 48 0.07 22.56 -12.28
C THR A 48 0.83 23.00 -11.03
N LYS A 49 1.02 24.31 -10.83
CA LYS A 49 1.60 24.88 -9.59
C LYS A 49 0.73 24.59 -8.37
N LEU A 50 -0.59 24.71 -8.50
CA LEU A 50 -1.53 24.44 -7.41
C LEU A 50 -1.57 22.95 -7.04
N LEU A 51 -1.52 22.05 -8.02
CA LEU A 51 -1.39 20.61 -7.78
C LEU A 51 -0.07 20.25 -7.09
N ALA A 52 1.05 20.88 -7.48
CA ALA A 52 2.32 20.70 -6.80
C ALA A 52 2.26 21.17 -5.33
N LEU A 53 1.63 22.32 -5.07
CA LEU A 53 1.42 22.84 -3.72
C LEU A 53 0.60 21.89 -2.85
N ILE A 54 -0.52 21.35 -3.38
CA ILE A 54 -1.36 20.41 -2.65
C ILE A 54 -0.60 19.13 -2.30
N ARG A 55 0.25 18.63 -3.19
CA ARG A 55 1.08 17.44 -2.90
C ARG A 55 2.10 17.70 -1.79
N ILE A 56 2.74 18.87 -1.81
CA ILE A 56 3.67 19.27 -0.74
C ILE A 56 2.91 19.38 0.58
N LEU A 57 1.74 20.00 0.57
CA LEU A 57 0.88 20.12 1.75
C LEU A 57 0.44 18.74 2.26
N GLN A 58 0.01 17.82 1.40
CA GLN A 58 -0.32 16.46 1.78
C GLN A 58 0.87 15.75 2.42
N LEU A 59 2.06 15.83 1.81
CA LEU A 59 3.27 15.20 2.35
C LEU A 59 3.62 15.76 3.73
N LEU A 60 3.47 17.09 3.92
CA LEU A 60 3.63 17.74 5.20
C LEU A 60 2.62 17.24 6.24
N VAL A 61 1.34 17.14 5.88
CA VAL A 61 0.28 16.68 6.79
C VAL A 61 0.43 15.19 7.12
N PHE A 62 0.86 14.35 6.17
CA PHE A 62 1.20 12.95 6.45
C PHE A 62 2.41 12.82 7.37
N ALA A 63 3.45 13.65 7.16
CA ALA A 63 4.61 13.68 8.03
C ALA A 63 4.23 14.16 9.44
N LEU A 64 3.35 15.15 9.57
CA LEU A 64 2.78 15.59 10.83
C LEU A 64 1.98 14.48 11.52
N LEU A 65 1.14 13.75 10.78
CA LEU A 65 0.38 12.61 11.31
C LEU A 65 1.34 11.55 11.86
N PHE A 66 2.36 11.19 11.09
CA PHE A 66 3.36 10.20 11.49
C PHE A 66 4.15 10.68 12.71
N SER A 67 4.58 11.95 12.74
CA SER A 67 5.29 12.55 13.87
C SER A 67 4.42 12.62 15.13
N PHE A 68 3.13 12.93 15.00
CA PHE A 68 2.19 12.94 16.11
C PHE A 68 2.01 11.53 16.71
N ILE A 69 1.84 10.52 15.86
CA ILE A 69 1.75 9.12 16.30
C ILE A 69 3.09 8.66 16.91
N ALA A 70 4.21 9.12 16.37
CA ALA A 70 5.52 8.86 16.93
C ALA A 70 5.69 9.47 18.32
N ALA A 71 5.26 10.72 18.52
CA ALA A 71 5.30 11.38 19.82
C ALA A 71 4.43 10.65 20.86
N LEU A 72 3.29 10.09 20.45
CA LEU A 72 2.40 9.33 21.33
C LEU A 72 2.90 7.92 21.66
N SER A 73 3.57 7.25 20.71
CA SER A 73 4.11 5.89 20.86
C SER A 73 5.56 5.86 21.37
N GLY A 74 6.19 7.03 21.53
CA GLY A 74 7.60 7.16 21.88
C GLY A 74 8.54 6.57 20.82
N ILE A 75 9.61 5.91 21.26
CA ILE A 75 10.67 5.38 20.38
C ILE A 75 10.18 4.16 19.54
N LYS A 76 9.00 3.61 19.83
CA LYS A 76 8.51 2.32 19.31
C LYS A 76 7.47 2.43 18.17
N VAL A 77 7.47 3.50 17.40
CA VAL A 77 6.46 3.79 16.36
C VAL A 77 6.18 2.60 15.44
N ILE A 78 7.22 1.99 14.87
CA ILE A 78 7.10 0.87 13.90
C ILE A 78 6.65 -0.44 14.59
N GLN A 79 6.72 -0.52 15.91
CA GLN A 79 6.26 -1.69 16.68
C GLN A 79 4.77 -1.63 16.99
N THR A 80 4.11 -0.49 16.78
CA THR A 80 2.68 -0.32 17.05
C THR A 80 1.87 -0.43 15.76
N PRO A 81 0.69 -1.07 15.76
CA PRO A 81 -0.19 -1.13 14.59
C PRO A 81 -0.54 0.26 14.01
N PRO A 82 -0.92 1.27 14.82
CA PRO A 82 -1.18 2.62 14.31
C PRO A 82 0.04 3.27 13.67
N GLY A 83 1.25 3.04 14.23
CA GLY A 83 2.49 3.57 13.66
C GLY A 83 2.88 2.90 12.35
N GLN A 84 2.67 1.58 12.20
CA GLN A 84 2.83 0.89 10.92
C GLN A 84 1.83 1.40 9.88
N LEU A 85 0.55 1.55 10.24
CA LEU A 85 -0.46 2.10 9.31
C LEU A 85 -0.11 3.54 8.88
N ALA A 86 0.29 4.40 9.81
CA ALA A 86 0.70 5.77 9.48
C ALA A 86 1.94 5.80 8.59
N GLY A 87 2.93 4.93 8.87
CA GLY A 87 4.12 4.75 8.04
C GLY A 87 3.77 4.26 6.63
N LEU A 88 2.84 3.32 6.49
CA LEU A 88 2.37 2.84 5.18
C LEU A 88 1.73 3.97 4.38
N VAL A 89 0.84 4.73 4.99
CA VAL A 89 0.14 5.82 4.30
C VAL A 89 1.14 6.87 3.80
N LEU A 90 2.14 7.22 4.61
CA LEU A 90 3.22 8.13 4.24
C LEU A 90 4.08 7.56 3.10
N LEU A 91 4.54 6.31 3.19
CA LEU A 91 5.36 5.70 2.14
C LEU A 91 4.58 5.48 0.84
N ILE A 92 3.29 5.16 0.91
CA ILE A 92 2.43 5.09 -0.27
C ILE A 92 2.29 6.49 -0.89
N GLN A 93 2.24 7.57 -0.10
CA GLN A 93 2.23 8.93 -0.64
C GLN A 93 3.55 9.26 -1.36
N VAL A 94 4.68 8.97 -0.72
CA VAL A 94 6.02 9.20 -1.30
C VAL A 94 6.16 8.41 -2.60
N THR A 95 5.81 7.12 -2.59
CA THR A 95 5.83 6.33 -3.81
C THR A 95 4.86 6.83 -4.85
N ARG A 96 3.67 7.34 -4.50
CA ARG A 96 2.74 7.93 -5.48
C ARG A 96 3.34 9.16 -6.16
N ILE A 97 4.02 10.02 -5.42
CA ILE A 97 4.70 11.21 -5.97
C ILE A 97 5.85 10.80 -6.88
N LEU A 98 6.69 9.84 -6.45
CA LEU A 98 7.84 9.36 -7.23
C LEU A 98 7.43 8.53 -8.46
N ASN A 99 6.45 7.63 -8.27
CA ASN A 99 5.94 6.73 -9.30
C ASN A 99 5.16 7.46 -10.38
N ARG A 100 4.73 8.72 -10.22
CA ARG A 100 4.17 9.49 -11.34
C ARG A 100 5.13 9.55 -12.55
N LYS A 101 6.45 9.46 -12.32
CA LYS A 101 7.47 9.40 -13.38
C LYS A 101 7.69 7.99 -13.96
N VAL A 102 7.34 6.94 -13.22
CA VAL A 102 7.67 5.54 -13.54
C VAL A 102 6.43 4.73 -13.96
N ILE A 103 5.36 4.84 -13.16
CA ILE A 103 4.05 4.26 -13.36
C ILE A 103 3.13 5.38 -13.82
N ASN A 104 3.27 5.71 -15.09
CA ASN A 104 2.61 6.82 -15.76
C ASN A 104 1.15 6.50 -16.13
N HIS A 105 0.40 5.83 -15.23
CA HIS A 105 -0.97 5.37 -15.44
C HIS A 105 -1.91 5.86 -14.33
N TRP A 106 -2.91 6.64 -14.73
CA TRP A 106 -3.86 7.29 -13.83
C TRP A 106 -4.67 6.33 -12.97
N ALA A 107 -5.16 5.22 -13.55
CA ALA A 107 -5.97 4.27 -12.81
C ALA A 107 -5.20 3.61 -11.64
N VAL A 108 -3.90 3.38 -11.79
CA VAL A 108 -3.06 2.81 -10.73
C VAL A 108 -2.83 3.83 -9.61
N LEU A 109 -2.59 5.09 -9.97
CA LEU A 109 -2.46 6.18 -8.99
C LEU A 109 -3.77 6.39 -8.23
N GLY A 110 -4.91 6.36 -8.91
CA GLY A 110 -6.23 6.44 -8.28
C GLY A 110 -6.52 5.26 -7.34
N ALA A 111 -6.16 4.03 -7.73
CA ALA A 111 -6.24 2.87 -6.85
C ALA A 111 -5.35 3.01 -5.60
N ALA A 112 -4.18 3.64 -5.72
CA ALA A 112 -3.34 3.96 -4.57
C ALA A 112 -3.98 4.99 -3.63
N VAL A 113 -4.71 5.99 -4.15
CA VAL A 113 -5.48 6.94 -3.32
C VAL A 113 -6.58 6.21 -2.55
N ILE A 114 -7.35 5.34 -3.22
CA ILE A 114 -8.39 4.54 -2.57
C ILE A 114 -7.78 3.68 -1.45
N LEU A 115 -6.62 3.06 -1.70
CA LEU A 115 -5.89 2.31 -0.69
C LEU A 115 -5.45 3.19 0.49
N GLN A 116 -4.96 4.41 0.23
CA GLN A 116 -4.61 5.35 1.31
C GLN A 116 -5.83 5.74 2.14
N VAL A 117 -6.98 5.99 1.52
CA VAL A 117 -8.23 6.27 2.22
C VAL A 117 -8.62 5.08 3.09
N LEU A 118 -8.56 3.85 2.58
CA LEU A 118 -8.83 2.64 3.35
C LEU A 118 -7.91 2.53 4.57
N LEU A 119 -6.60 2.72 4.39
CA LEU A 119 -5.63 2.65 5.48
C LEU A 119 -5.86 3.76 6.53
N LEU A 120 -6.27 4.96 6.11
CA LEU A 120 -6.65 6.04 7.03
C LEU A 120 -7.92 5.71 7.82
N VAL A 121 -8.91 5.07 7.19
CA VAL A 121 -10.11 4.57 7.89
C VAL A 121 -9.74 3.48 8.89
N LEU A 122 -8.88 2.53 8.51
CA LEU A 122 -8.37 1.51 9.43
C LEU A 122 -7.61 2.13 10.61
N LEU A 123 -6.83 3.19 10.38
CA LEU A 123 -6.15 3.96 11.43
C LEU A 123 -7.13 4.65 12.39
N LEU A 124 -8.28 5.12 11.88
CA LEU A 124 -9.34 5.67 12.74
C LEU A 124 -9.98 4.58 13.61
N ILE A 125 -10.21 3.39 13.05
CA ILE A 125 -10.80 2.24 13.75
C ILE A 125 -9.83 1.69 14.80
N SER A 126 -8.53 1.61 14.49
CA SER A 126 -7.51 1.08 15.40
C SER A 126 -7.27 1.96 16.63
N GLY A 127 -7.77 3.20 16.62
CA GLY A 127 -7.49 4.18 17.66
C GLY A 127 -6.07 4.76 17.58
N ILE A 128 -5.89 5.91 18.22
CA ILE A 128 -4.59 6.55 18.48
C ILE A 128 -4.39 6.62 20.00
N THR A 129 -4.60 5.48 20.68
CA THR A 129 -4.42 5.40 22.13
C THR A 129 -2.98 5.00 22.43
N PRO A 130 -2.29 5.70 23.35
CA PRO A 130 -0.95 5.32 23.76
C PRO A 130 -1.00 4.01 24.54
N ASP A 131 -0.46 2.94 23.97
CA ASP A 131 -0.26 1.68 24.67
C ASP A 131 0.96 1.77 25.59
N ASN A 132 0.70 1.94 26.88
CA ASN A 132 1.73 1.88 27.92
C ASN A 132 2.17 0.43 28.21
N SER A 133 1.45 -0.58 27.72
CA SER A 133 1.69 -2.01 28.00
C SER A 133 2.82 -2.64 27.16
N ILE A 134 3.18 -2.05 26.01
CA ILE A 134 4.30 -2.52 25.16
C ILE A 134 5.67 -2.16 25.77
N ALA A 135 5.70 -1.38 26.86
CA ALA A 135 6.92 -1.11 27.62
C ALA A 135 7.50 -2.36 28.29
N ALA A 136 6.69 -3.35 28.66
CA ALA A 136 7.12 -4.47 29.51
C ALA A 136 7.70 -5.68 28.75
N ALA A 137 7.47 -5.82 27.45
CA ALA A 137 7.97 -6.94 26.64
C ALA A 137 8.96 -6.49 25.56
N ALA A 138 9.94 -5.66 25.93
CA ALA A 138 11.04 -5.30 25.04
C ALA A 138 12.03 -6.47 24.92
N HIS A 139 11.69 -7.50 24.14
CA HIS A 139 12.73 -8.34 23.56
C HIS A 139 13.56 -7.46 22.62
N GLU A 140 14.89 -7.45 22.77
CA GLU A 140 15.83 -6.61 22.00
C GLU A 140 15.67 -6.79 20.47
N ALA A 141 15.06 -7.90 20.03
CA ALA A 141 14.76 -8.18 18.63
C ALA A 141 13.48 -7.51 18.06
N GLY A 142 12.63 -6.92 18.92
CA GLY A 142 11.36 -6.31 18.53
C GLY A 142 11.43 -5.24 17.43
N PRO A 143 12.42 -4.33 17.42
CA PRO A 143 12.55 -3.31 16.37
C PRO A 143 12.85 -3.90 14.99
N ILE A 144 13.78 -4.87 14.91
CA ILE A 144 14.23 -5.48 13.65
C ILE A 144 13.09 -6.28 13.03
N VAL A 145 12.40 -7.08 13.84
CA VAL A 145 11.25 -7.88 13.41
C VAL A 145 10.12 -6.98 12.88
N SER A 146 9.80 -5.90 13.61
CA SER A 146 8.74 -4.97 13.22
C SER A 146 9.08 -4.25 11.92
N LEU A 147 10.33 -3.82 11.75
CA LEU A 147 10.80 -3.20 10.51
C LEU A 147 10.70 -4.15 9.31
N MET A 148 11.14 -5.40 9.47
CA MET A 148 11.11 -6.39 8.39
C MET A 148 9.68 -6.76 8.01
N SER A 149 8.78 -6.89 8.99
CA SER A 149 7.36 -7.13 8.75
C SER A 149 6.70 -5.94 8.06
N PHE A 150 7.02 -4.72 8.48
CA PHE A 150 6.56 -3.48 7.85
C PHE A 150 7.03 -3.36 6.40
N ILE A 151 8.27 -3.73 6.08
CA ILE A 151 8.78 -3.73 4.69
C ILE A 151 7.95 -4.66 3.80
N VAL A 152 7.64 -5.87 4.28
CA VAL A 152 6.82 -6.83 3.55
C VAL A 152 5.41 -6.27 3.33
N LEU A 153 4.80 -5.70 4.37
CA LEU A 153 3.48 -5.10 4.29
C LEU A 153 3.43 -3.90 3.34
N PHE A 154 4.48 -3.07 3.31
CA PHE A 154 4.61 -1.97 2.37
C PHE A 154 4.70 -2.44 0.92
N LEU A 155 5.50 -3.48 0.64
CA LEU A 155 5.61 -4.05 -0.69
C LEU A 155 4.29 -4.66 -1.18
N LEU A 156 3.58 -5.37 -0.30
CA LEU A 156 2.26 -5.92 -0.60
C LEU A 156 1.23 -4.82 -0.84
N SER A 157 1.21 -3.78 0.01
CA SER A 157 0.31 -2.63 -0.14
C SER A 157 0.56 -1.89 -1.46
N SER A 158 1.82 -1.71 -1.85
CA SER A 158 2.17 -1.13 -3.16
C SER A 158 1.71 -2.01 -4.33
N THR A 159 1.69 -3.33 -4.14
CA THR A 159 1.22 -4.29 -5.15
C THR A 159 -0.31 -4.24 -5.33
N MET A 160 -1.06 -3.90 -4.27
CA MET A 160 -2.52 -3.87 -4.30
C MET A 160 -3.08 -2.90 -5.33
N SER A 161 -2.48 -1.73 -5.54
CA SER A 161 -2.92 -0.78 -6.56
C SER A 161 -2.89 -1.38 -7.98
N PHE A 162 -1.93 -2.26 -8.27
CA PHE A 162 -1.86 -3.00 -9.53
C PHE A 162 -2.82 -4.18 -9.56
N ALA A 163 -2.97 -4.90 -8.45
CA ALA A 163 -3.88 -6.04 -8.36
C ALA A 163 -5.34 -5.63 -8.53
N VAL A 164 -5.76 -4.51 -7.91
CA VAL A 164 -7.09 -3.94 -8.05
C VAL A 164 -7.34 -3.51 -9.49
N THR A 165 -6.42 -2.76 -10.10
CA THR A 165 -6.58 -2.33 -11.50
C THR A 165 -6.57 -3.51 -12.48
N PHE A 166 -5.81 -4.57 -12.20
CA PHE A 166 -5.85 -5.82 -12.97
C PHE A 166 -7.24 -6.46 -12.94
N TYR A 167 -7.83 -6.61 -11.75
CA TYR A 167 -9.17 -7.19 -11.62
C TYR A 167 -10.26 -6.30 -12.19
N LEU A 168 -10.19 -4.99 -11.97
CA LEU A 168 -11.14 -4.04 -12.56
C LEU A 168 -11.13 -4.11 -14.08
N ARG A 169 -9.94 -4.24 -14.70
CA ARG A 169 -9.85 -4.43 -16.15
C ARG A 169 -10.40 -5.79 -16.59
N LEU A 170 -10.05 -6.87 -15.88
CA LEU A 170 -10.51 -8.22 -16.20
C LEU A 170 -12.04 -8.36 -16.13
N LEU A 171 -12.68 -7.66 -15.18
CA LEU A 171 -14.12 -7.66 -14.99
C LEU A 171 -14.85 -6.62 -15.86
N SER A 172 -14.14 -5.65 -16.43
CA SER A 172 -14.74 -4.64 -17.28
C SER A 172 -15.06 -5.19 -18.67
N ARG A 173 -16.21 -4.79 -19.24
CA ARG A 173 -16.62 -5.19 -20.58
C ARG A 173 -15.69 -4.57 -21.63
N GLU A 174 -15.20 -5.41 -22.54
CA GLU A 174 -14.46 -4.95 -23.71
C GLU A 174 -15.31 -3.96 -24.52
N GLY A 175 -14.70 -2.84 -24.95
CA GLY A 175 -15.41 -1.76 -25.63
C GLY A 175 -15.99 -0.67 -24.71
N SER A 176 -16.02 -0.86 -23.38
CA SER A 176 -16.40 0.21 -22.46
C SER A 176 -15.30 1.26 -22.31
N GLY A 177 -15.66 2.54 -22.15
CA GLY A 177 -14.67 3.60 -21.87
C GLY A 177 -13.85 3.35 -20.60
N PHE A 178 -14.42 2.60 -19.64
CA PHE A 178 -13.73 2.18 -18.42
C PHE A 178 -12.65 1.13 -18.67
N TYR A 179 -12.86 0.20 -19.61
CA TYR A 179 -11.86 -0.79 -20.01
C TYR A 179 -10.59 -0.12 -20.57
N TYR A 180 -10.76 0.93 -21.38
CA TYR A 180 -9.65 1.68 -21.97
C TYR A 180 -8.95 2.63 -20.99
N PHE A 181 -9.61 3.00 -19.90
CA PHE A 181 -9.00 3.81 -18.84
C PHE A 181 -8.02 3.01 -17.97
N MET A 182 -8.20 1.70 -17.85
CA MET A 182 -7.34 0.83 -17.04
C MET A 182 -6.03 0.49 -17.77
N PRO A 183 -4.89 0.32 -17.06
CA PRO A 183 -3.64 -0.16 -17.66
C PRO A 183 -3.82 -1.55 -18.29
N SER A 184 -2.96 -1.93 -19.24
CA SER A 184 -3.04 -3.28 -19.83
C SER A 184 -2.85 -4.36 -18.78
N LEU A 185 -3.54 -5.51 -18.96
CA LEU A 185 -3.40 -6.66 -18.06
C LEU A 185 -1.93 -7.11 -17.96
N ALA A 186 -1.20 -7.07 -19.08
CA ALA A 186 0.22 -7.37 -19.13
C ALA A 186 1.05 -6.38 -18.29
N TYR A 187 0.74 -5.08 -18.36
CA TYR A 187 1.43 -4.06 -17.58
C TYR A 187 1.21 -4.22 -16.07
N SER A 188 -0.05 -4.39 -15.64
CA SER A 188 -0.35 -4.62 -14.22
C SER A 188 0.27 -5.92 -13.73
N GLU A 189 0.15 -7.01 -14.49
CA GLU A 189 0.72 -8.31 -14.09
C GLU A 189 2.26 -8.25 -14.03
N TYR A 190 2.93 -7.52 -14.93
CA TYR A 190 4.37 -7.32 -14.87
C TYR A 190 4.82 -6.71 -13.54
N TRP A 191 4.16 -5.63 -13.10
CA TRP A 191 4.46 -4.99 -11.82
C TRP A 191 4.11 -5.87 -10.62
N ILE A 192 2.97 -6.57 -10.66
CA ILE A 192 2.59 -7.53 -9.62
C ILE A 192 3.66 -8.61 -9.48
N ARG A 193 4.10 -9.22 -10.59
CA ARG A 193 5.16 -10.24 -10.59
C ARG A 193 6.47 -9.71 -10.04
N ARG A 194 6.84 -8.46 -10.36
CA ARG A 194 8.09 -7.85 -9.87
C ARG A 194 8.03 -7.60 -8.37
N LEU A 195 6.98 -6.95 -7.89
CA LEU A 195 6.82 -6.62 -6.48
C LEU A 195 6.61 -7.86 -5.61
N THR A 196 5.84 -8.85 -6.09
CA THR A 196 5.64 -10.13 -5.39
C THR A 196 6.95 -10.89 -5.22
N ARG A 197 7.85 -10.87 -6.21
CA ARG A 197 9.18 -11.50 -6.09
C ARG A 197 10.04 -10.83 -5.02
N ILE A 198 9.98 -9.49 -4.92
CA ILE A 198 10.70 -8.75 -3.88
C ILE A 198 10.07 -9.04 -2.51
N ALA A 199 8.74 -8.96 -2.41
CA ALA A 199 8.00 -9.26 -1.19
C ALA A 199 8.24 -10.67 -0.68
N ALA A 200 8.27 -11.69 -1.56
CA ALA A 200 8.55 -13.07 -1.17
C ALA A 200 9.98 -13.24 -0.63
N LYS A 201 10.98 -12.61 -1.26
CA LYS A 201 12.36 -12.62 -0.76
C LYS A 201 12.46 -11.96 0.61
N SER A 202 11.86 -10.78 0.77
CA SER A 202 11.79 -10.11 2.07
C SER A 202 11.07 -10.97 3.10
N ALA A 203 9.96 -11.60 2.75
CA ALA A 203 9.19 -12.46 3.65
C ALA A 203 9.98 -13.71 4.10
N ILE A 204 10.77 -14.32 3.21
CA ILE A 204 11.67 -15.43 3.55
C ILE A 204 12.76 -14.95 4.51
N VAL A 205 13.37 -13.79 4.24
CA VAL A 205 14.39 -13.22 5.15
C VAL A 205 13.78 -12.97 6.53
N THR A 206 12.59 -12.37 6.59
CA THR A 206 11.86 -12.17 7.85
C THR A 206 11.58 -13.50 8.56
N LEU A 207 11.19 -14.55 7.82
CA LEU A 207 10.96 -15.88 8.39
C LEU A 207 12.25 -16.48 8.98
N LEU A 208 13.38 -16.37 8.28
CA LEU A 208 14.67 -16.86 8.78
C LEU A 208 15.09 -16.13 10.06
N VAL A 209 14.84 -14.82 10.14
CA VAL A 209 15.06 -14.04 11.37
C VAL A 209 14.17 -14.56 12.49
N PHE A 210 12.87 -14.80 12.23
CA PHE A 210 11.98 -15.39 13.24
C PHE A 210 12.46 -16.76 13.72
N VAL A 211 12.88 -17.64 12.83
CA VAL A 211 13.41 -18.97 13.18
C VAL A 211 14.65 -18.83 14.07
N PHE A 212 15.59 -17.95 13.70
CA PHE A 212 16.76 -17.65 14.52
C PHE A 212 16.38 -17.16 15.92
N LEU A 213 15.38 -16.27 16.03
CA LEU A 213 14.91 -15.74 17.30
C LEU A 213 14.18 -16.77 18.16
N ILE A 214 13.43 -17.69 17.56
CA ILE A 214 12.78 -18.78 18.28
C ILE A 214 13.83 -19.71 18.89
N ILE A 215 14.84 -20.10 18.09
CA ILE A 215 15.88 -21.05 18.53
C ILE A 215 16.76 -20.44 19.62
N ASN A 216 17.22 -19.20 19.45
CA ASN A 216 18.22 -18.59 20.33
C ASN A 216 17.62 -17.79 21.49
N TYR A 217 16.40 -17.26 21.34
CA TYR A 217 15.80 -16.30 22.28
C TYR A 217 14.39 -16.71 22.75
N ARG A 218 13.93 -17.93 22.44
CA ARG A 218 12.60 -18.46 22.82
C ARG A 218 11.44 -17.53 22.44
N TYR A 219 11.58 -16.84 21.31
CA TYR A 219 10.55 -15.95 20.78
C TYR A 219 9.23 -16.71 20.55
N PRO A 220 8.05 -16.07 20.71
CA PRO A 220 6.77 -16.74 20.51
C PRO A 220 6.62 -17.36 19.11
N ALA A 221 6.22 -18.63 19.05
CA ALA A 221 6.07 -19.34 17.77
C ALA A 221 4.89 -18.84 16.92
N GLY A 222 3.90 -18.18 17.53
CA GLY A 222 2.69 -17.72 16.84
C GLY A 222 2.97 -16.80 15.65
N THR A 223 3.91 -15.85 15.79
CA THR A 223 4.27 -14.92 14.71
C THR A 223 4.97 -15.60 13.54
N ALA A 224 5.74 -16.67 13.81
CA ALA A 224 6.42 -17.43 12.78
C ALA A 224 5.44 -18.27 11.94
N ILE A 225 4.40 -18.83 12.55
CA ILE A 225 3.35 -19.60 11.83
C ILE A 225 2.71 -18.73 10.74
N LEU A 226 2.41 -17.48 11.06
CA LEU A 226 1.82 -16.54 10.12
C LEU A 226 2.77 -16.19 8.98
N GLN A 227 4.04 -16.00 9.31
CA GLN A 227 5.06 -15.73 8.32
C GLN A 227 5.26 -16.94 7.38
N ILE A 228 5.09 -18.17 7.89
CA ILE A 228 5.05 -19.39 7.06
C ILE A 228 3.87 -19.35 6.10
N VAL A 229 2.65 -19.04 6.58
CA VAL A 229 1.46 -18.91 5.72
C VAL A 229 1.67 -17.85 4.65
N LEU A 230 2.23 -16.69 5.02
CA LEU A 230 2.53 -15.61 4.09
C LEU A 230 3.53 -16.04 3.01
N VAL A 231 4.63 -16.67 3.41
CA VAL A 231 5.65 -17.20 2.47
C VAL A 231 5.03 -18.26 1.55
N PHE A 232 4.20 -19.15 2.08
CA PHE A 232 3.52 -20.17 1.30
C PHE A 232 2.61 -19.57 0.21
N LEU A 233 1.79 -18.57 0.55
CA LEU A 233 0.93 -17.87 -0.40
C LEU A 233 1.76 -17.19 -1.51
N LEU A 234 2.83 -16.49 -1.14
CA LEU A 234 3.67 -15.76 -2.09
C LEU A 234 4.49 -16.68 -3.01
N LEU A 235 5.02 -17.79 -2.49
CA LEU A 235 5.72 -18.79 -3.29
C LEU A 235 4.76 -19.52 -4.24
N THR A 236 3.55 -19.82 -3.79
CA THR A 236 2.50 -20.41 -4.64
C THR A 236 2.11 -19.44 -5.76
N ALA A 237 1.95 -18.15 -5.45
CA ALA A 237 1.69 -17.11 -6.47
C ALA A 237 2.83 -17.04 -7.51
N ILE A 238 4.09 -17.05 -7.07
CA ILE A 238 5.25 -17.05 -7.97
C ILE A 238 5.29 -18.31 -8.85
N SER A 239 4.98 -19.47 -8.28
CA SER A 239 4.89 -20.73 -9.04
C SER A 239 3.83 -20.64 -10.14
N LEU A 240 2.64 -20.13 -9.80
CA LEU A 240 1.57 -19.92 -10.78
C LEU A 240 1.97 -18.93 -11.87
N PHE A 241 2.64 -17.82 -11.54
CA PHE A 241 3.14 -16.87 -12.54
C PHE A 241 4.16 -17.49 -13.52
N ARG A 242 4.85 -18.58 -13.16
CA ARG A 242 5.80 -19.25 -14.07
C ARG A 242 5.12 -20.09 -15.16
N SER A 243 3.84 -20.42 -14.99
CA SER A 243 3.11 -21.18 -15.99
C SER A 243 3.08 -20.41 -17.32
N ARG A 244 3.43 -21.08 -18.42
CA ARG A 244 3.32 -20.51 -19.78
C ARG A 244 2.00 -20.88 -20.47
N LEU A 245 1.17 -21.68 -19.81
CA LEU A 245 -0.07 -22.21 -20.39
C LEU A 245 -1.21 -21.19 -20.40
N LYS A 246 -1.09 -20.10 -19.62
CA LYS A 246 -2.12 -19.06 -19.52
C LYS A 246 -1.53 -17.71 -19.94
N LEU A 247 -2.33 -16.94 -20.67
CA LEU A 247 -1.98 -15.59 -21.09
C LEU A 247 -1.87 -14.64 -19.88
N TYR A 248 -2.75 -14.81 -18.89
CA TYR A 248 -2.78 -14.04 -17.64
C TYR A 248 -3.08 -14.95 -16.44
N HIS A 249 -2.71 -14.51 -15.23
CA HIS A 249 -2.69 -15.36 -14.03
C HIS A 249 -3.57 -14.82 -12.88
N PRO A 250 -4.90 -14.79 -13.02
CA PRO A 250 -5.80 -14.23 -12.00
C PRO A 250 -5.65 -14.95 -10.65
N ALA A 251 -5.54 -16.28 -10.64
CA ALA A 251 -5.33 -17.04 -9.41
C ALA A 251 -4.04 -16.64 -8.66
N ALA A 252 -2.96 -16.33 -9.38
CA ALA A 252 -1.73 -15.84 -8.75
C ALA A 252 -1.93 -14.44 -8.15
N VAL A 253 -2.62 -13.55 -8.85
CA VAL A 253 -2.97 -12.21 -8.34
C VAL A 253 -3.88 -12.31 -7.12
N PHE A 254 -4.83 -13.25 -7.11
CA PHE A 254 -5.70 -13.51 -5.96
C PHE A 254 -4.89 -13.91 -4.71
N LEU A 255 -3.90 -14.79 -4.85
CA LEU A 255 -3.05 -15.19 -3.72
C LEU A 255 -2.25 -14.01 -3.15
N VAL A 256 -1.83 -13.06 -3.99
CA VAL A 256 -1.16 -11.82 -3.53
C VAL A 256 -2.13 -10.93 -2.75
N ILE A 257 -3.37 -10.80 -3.22
CA ILE A 257 -4.43 -10.08 -2.48
C ILE A 257 -4.70 -10.76 -1.14
N ALA A 258 -4.85 -12.08 -1.13
CA ALA A 258 -5.08 -12.86 0.09
C ALA A 258 -3.91 -12.70 1.08
N ALA A 259 -2.67 -12.73 0.60
CA ALA A 259 -1.48 -12.47 1.40
C ALA A 259 -1.49 -11.07 2.03
N TRP A 260 -1.91 -10.04 1.29
CA TRP A 260 -2.07 -8.69 1.83
C TRP A 260 -3.19 -8.60 2.87
N VAL A 261 -4.37 -9.17 2.59
CA VAL A 261 -5.50 -9.18 3.52
C VAL A 261 -5.12 -9.88 4.81
N PHE A 262 -4.45 -11.03 4.73
CA PHE A 262 -4.00 -11.77 5.90
C PHE A 262 -3.03 -10.93 6.76
N ASN A 263 -2.11 -10.21 6.13
CA ASN A 263 -1.15 -9.36 6.83
C ASN A 263 -1.82 -8.14 7.51
N ILE A 264 -2.79 -7.50 6.85
CA ILE A 264 -3.57 -6.40 7.43
C ILE A 264 -4.47 -6.89 8.58
N VAL A 265 -5.19 -7.99 8.38
CA VAL A 265 -6.04 -8.58 9.42
C VAL A 265 -5.20 -8.94 10.64
N TRP A 266 -4.01 -9.50 10.44
CA TRP A 266 -3.10 -9.79 11.54
C TRP A 266 -2.64 -8.52 12.27
N LEU A 267 -2.20 -7.50 11.54
CA LEU A 267 -1.81 -6.21 12.12
C LEU A 267 -2.93 -5.61 12.99
N LEU A 268 -4.19 -5.81 12.58
CA LEU A 268 -5.35 -5.33 13.31
C LEU A 268 -5.81 -6.29 14.43
N ALA A 269 -5.53 -7.59 14.33
CA ALA A 269 -5.91 -8.59 15.33
C ALA A 269 -5.06 -8.50 16.60
N ASP A 270 -3.90 -7.85 16.57
CA ASP A 270 -3.15 -7.49 17.77
C ASP A 270 -3.84 -6.36 18.58
N ILE A 271 -4.88 -5.70 18.05
CA ILE A 271 -5.58 -4.57 18.71
C ILE A 271 -6.55 -5.02 19.83
N PRO A 272 -7.40 -6.05 19.69
CA PRO A 272 -8.34 -6.46 20.75
C PRO A 272 -7.67 -7.07 21.99
N SER A 273 -6.48 -7.67 21.85
CA SER A 273 -5.69 -8.17 22.99
C SER A 273 -5.10 -7.06 23.87
N LEU A 274 -5.17 -5.79 23.44
CA LEU A 274 -4.69 -4.62 24.17
C LEU A 274 -5.81 -3.84 24.88
N ILE A 275 -7.08 -4.02 24.48
CA ILE A 275 -8.24 -3.33 25.06
C ILE A 275 -8.85 -4.12 26.24
N SER A 276 -8.52 -5.40 26.36
CA SER A 276 -9.06 -6.32 27.38
C SER A 276 -8.08 -6.70 28.51
N GLY A 277 -6.90 -6.07 28.55
CA GLY A 277 -5.87 -6.25 29.58
C GLY A 277 -5.81 -5.11 30.59
#